data_AF-A0A821DQ00-F1
#
_entry.id   AF-A0A821DQ00-F1
#
_cell.length_a   1.000
_cell.length_b   1.000
_cell.length_c   1.000
_cell.angle_alpha   90.00
_cell.angle_beta   90.00
_cell.angle_gamma   90.00
#
_symmetry.space_group_name_H-M   'P 1'
#
loop_
_entity.id
_entity.type
_entity.pdbx_description
1 polymer ?
#
loop_
_entity_poly.entity_id
_entity_poly.type
_entity_poly.pdbx_seq_one_letter_code
_entity_poly.pdbx_strand_id
1 'polypeptide(L)'
;MPMSMANAFWLETLRDYAIDRPLSLPFDRYRVSNEQRTGRGISVSFTFGSDISSAFLKYATMSNTTFEQLSLACYYAFLFKLTNGERDLCVGMNIHGRYRDELHPIIGMFVNAIPLRL
;
A
#
# COMPACT_ATOMS: atom_id res chain seq x y z
N MET A 1 -23.17 21.29 1.19
CA MET A 1 -23.50 19.95 1.73
C MET A 1 -22.70 19.74 3.00
N PRO A 2 -23.25 19.13 4.07
CA PRO A 2 -22.45 18.73 5.22
C PRO A 2 -21.40 17.69 4.81
N MET A 3 -20.25 17.74 5.47
CA MET A 3 -19.13 16.82 5.25
C MET A 3 -19.55 15.39 5.66
N SER A 4 -19.33 14.39 4.79
CA SER A 4 -19.60 13.00 5.14
C SER A 4 -18.55 12.46 6.11
N MET A 5 -18.91 11.44 6.92
CA MET A 5 -17.95 10.80 7.85
C MET A 5 -16.69 10.29 7.14
N ALA A 6 -16.83 9.78 5.91
CA ALA A 6 -15.70 9.31 5.11
C ALA A 6 -14.77 10.47 4.70
N ASN A 7 -15.33 11.64 4.35
CA ASN A 7 -14.51 12.80 4.00
C ASN A 7 -13.75 13.32 5.24
N ALA A 8 -14.42 13.42 6.38
CA ALA A 8 -13.80 13.83 7.64
C ALA A 8 -12.68 12.85 8.06
N PHE A 9 -12.91 11.54 7.94
CA PHE A 9 -11.89 10.52 8.19
C PHE A 9 -10.62 10.76 7.36
N TRP A 10 -10.75 10.89 6.03
CA TRP A 10 -9.58 11.05 5.17
C TRP A 10 -8.84 12.36 5.38
N LEU A 11 -9.56 13.46 5.62
CA LEU A 11 -8.96 14.75 5.96
C LEU A 11 -8.16 14.67 7.27
N GLU A 12 -8.64 13.88 8.25
CA GLU A 12 -7.90 13.65 9.49
C GLU A 12 -6.70 12.74 9.29
N THR A 13 -6.90 11.55 8.69
CA THR A 13 -5.85 10.54 8.51
C THR A 13 -4.66 11.07 7.73
N LEU A 14 -4.90 11.91 6.71
CA LEU A 14 -3.86 12.45 5.85
C LEU A 14 -3.40 13.85 6.25
N ARG A 15 -3.92 14.38 7.36
CA ARG A 15 -3.51 15.70 7.86
C ARG A 15 -2.00 15.72 8.11
N ASP A 16 -1.33 16.76 7.63
CA ASP A 16 0.12 16.96 7.80
C ASP A 16 1.00 15.87 7.16
N TYR A 17 0.44 14.99 6.31
CA TYR A 17 1.26 14.09 5.52
C TYR A 17 2.03 14.88 4.46
N ALA A 18 3.37 14.83 4.51
CA ALA A 18 4.25 15.57 3.61
C ALA A 18 4.31 14.93 2.21
N ILE A 19 3.25 15.10 1.43
CA ILE A 19 3.11 14.50 0.09
C ILE A 19 4.19 14.97 -0.91
N ASP A 20 4.76 16.13 -0.68
CA ASP A 20 5.84 16.73 -1.48
C ASP A 20 7.23 16.22 -1.09
N ARG A 21 7.35 15.51 0.05
CA ARG A 21 8.58 14.88 0.52
C ARG A 21 8.60 13.39 0.14
N PRO A 22 9.25 13.01 -0.97
CA PRO A 22 9.35 11.60 -1.33
C PRO A 22 10.13 10.82 -0.27
N LEU A 23 9.77 9.55 -0.06
CA LEU A 23 10.52 8.63 0.80
C LEU A 23 11.97 8.55 0.31
N SER A 24 12.91 8.58 1.26
CA SER A 24 14.34 8.50 0.99
C SER A 24 14.77 7.05 0.70
N LEU A 25 14.32 6.51 -0.43
CA LEU A 25 14.70 5.18 -0.89
C LEU A 25 16.10 5.20 -1.55
N PRO A 26 16.87 4.10 -1.49
CA PRO A 26 18.17 3.99 -2.15
C PRO A 26 17.99 3.82 -3.65
N PHE A 27 17.87 4.93 -4.37
CA PHE A 27 17.78 4.93 -5.83
C PHE A 27 19.16 4.89 -6.47
N ASP A 28 19.34 4.03 -7.49
CA ASP A 28 20.58 3.97 -8.27
C ASP A 28 20.81 5.20 -9.17
N ARG A 29 19.75 5.99 -9.40
CA ARG A 29 19.76 7.16 -10.30
C ARG A 29 18.96 8.30 -9.70
N TYR A 30 19.47 9.51 -9.85
CA TYR A 30 18.77 10.72 -9.41
C TYR A 30 17.49 10.92 -10.22
N ARG A 31 16.40 11.30 -9.54
CA ARG A 31 15.12 11.61 -10.17
C ARG A 31 15.21 13.02 -10.76
N VAL A 32 15.27 13.12 -12.09
CA VAL A 32 15.59 14.38 -12.81
C VAL A 32 14.52 15.47 -12.61
N SER A 33 13.24 15.11 -12.46
CA SER A 33 12.19 16.00 -11.92
C SER A 33 10.96 15.19 -11.50
N ASN A 34 10.14 15.75 -10.60
CA ASN A 34 8.87 15.14 -10.19
C ASN A 34 7.80 15.21 -11.30
N GLU A 35 7.99 16.05 -12.31
CA GLU A 35 7.04 16.30 -13.39
C GLU A 35 7.16 15.28 -14.54
N GLN A 36 8.31 14.61 -14.70
CA GLN A 36 8.54 13.68 -15.80
C GLN A 36 8.41 12.21 -15.35
N ARG A 37 7.17 11.73 -15.22
CA ARG A 37 6.90 10.30 -15.03
C ARG A 37 7.16 9.57 -16.35
N THR A 38 8.27 8.82 -16.42
CA THR A 38 8.70 8.16 -17.67
C THR A 38 7.82 6.98 -18.09
N GLY A 39 7.03 6.42 -17.17
CA GLY A 39 6.23 5.20 -17.39
C GLY A 39 7.05 3.92 -17.59
N ARG A 40 8.39 4.00 -17.62
CA ARG A 40 9.27 2.84 -17.79
C ARG A 40 9.41 2.07 -16.48
N GLY A 41 9.34 0.75 -16.56
CA GLY A 41 9.53 -0.16 -15.43
C GLY A 41 9.85 -1.57 -15.91
N ILE A 42 10.34 -2.40 -14.99
CA ILE A 42 10.51 -3.84 -15.17
C ILE A 42 9.80 -4.55 -14.01
N SER A 43 9.37 -5.79 -14.23
CA SER A 43 8.81 -6.65 -13.19
C SER A 43 9.83 -7.71 -12.80
N VAL A 44 10.10 -7.82 -11.50
CA VAL A 44 10.94 -8.88 -10.93
C VAL A 44 10.05 -9.82 -10.15
N SER A 45 10.01 -11.08 -10.56
CA SER A 45 9.24 -12.13 -9.88
C SER A 45 10.15 -12.95 -8.99
N PHE A 46 9.66 -13.25 -7.79
CA PHE A 46 10.31 -14.16 -6.84
C PHE A 46 9.23 -14.97 -6.12
N THR A 47 9.64 -16.07 -5.51
CA THR A 47 8.74 -16.97 -4.76
C THR A 47 9.35 -17.30 -3.41
N PHE A 48 8.49 -17.56 -2.43
CA PHE A 48 8.90 -18.13 -1.15
C PHE A 48 8.75 -19.65 -1.21
N GLY A 49 9.68 -20.37 -0.57
CA GLY A 49 9.55 -21.82 -0.41
C GLY A 49 8.34 -22.20 0.43
N SER A 50 7.85 -23.43 0.27
CA SER A 50 6.68 -23.97 0.97
C SER A 50 6.72 -23.77 2.47
N ASP A 51 7.90 -23.91 3.07
CA ASP A 51 8.09 -23.84 4.51
C ASP A 51 7.81 -22.42 5.04
N ILE A 52 8.33 -21.41 4.33
CA ILE A 52 8.10 -20.00 4.66
C ILE A 52 6.62 -19.65 4.44
N SER A 53 6.05 -20.02 3.30
CA SER A 53 4.64 -19.74 3.00
C SER A 53 3.69 -20.36 4.03
N SER A 54 3.96 -21.61 4.44
CA SER A 54 3.14 -22.31 5.44
C SER A 54 3.29 -21.69 6.83
N ALA A 55 4.52 -21.37 7.23
CA ALA A 55 4.77 -20.69 8.51
C ALA A 55 4.10 -19.31 8.56
N PHE A 56 4.14 -18.58 7.45
CA PHE A 56 3.52 -17.26 7.33
C PHE A 56 1.99 -17.30 7.45
N LEU A 57 1.34 -18.25 6.75
CA LEU A 57 -0.12 -18.46 6.86
C LEU A 57 -0.54 -18.87 8.27
N LYS A 58 0.23 -19.76 8.90
CA LYS A 58 0.00 -20.16 10.29
C LYS A 58 0.13 -18.97 11.24
N TYR A 59 1.16 -18.14 11.06
CA TYR A 59 1.37 -16.95 11.89
C TYR A 59 0.25 -15.92 11.73
N ALA A 60 -0.22 -15.67 10.51
CA ALA A 60 -1.35 -14.78 10.25
C ALA A 60 -2.60 -15.27 11.00
N THR A 61 -2.89 -16.56 10.89
CA THR A 61 -4.02 -17.19 11.59
C THR A 61 -3.89 -17.07 13.11
N MET A 62 -2.72 -17.39 13.68
CA MET A 62 -2.45 -17.25 15.12
C MET A 62 -2.56 -15.82 15.62
N SER A 63 -2.27 -14.84 14.76
CA SER A 63 -2.33 -13.41 15.07
C SER A 63 -3.70 -12.79 14.80
N ASN A 64 -4.70 -13.58 14.40
CA ASN A 64 -6.02 -13.09 13.93
C ASN A 64 -5.92 -12.05 12.81
N THR A 65 -4.96 -12.20 11.90
CA THR A 65 -4.79 -11.35 10.72
C THR A 65 -4.94 -12.15 9.43
N THR A 66 -5.22 -11.44 8.34
CA THR A 66 -5.18 -12.00 6.99
C THR A 66 -3.74 -12.07 6.48
N PHE A 67 -3.52 -12.92 5.47
CA PHE A 67 -2.25 -12.98 4.74
C PHE A 67 -1.84 -11.60 4.19
N GLU A 68 -2.80 -10.84 3.68
CA GLU A 68 -2.60 -9.52 3.09
C GLU A 68 -2.22 -8.48 4.16
N GLN A 69 -2.91 -8.46 5.31
CA GLN A 69 -2.54 -7.62 6.45
C GLN A 69 -1.13 -7.89 6.97
N LEU A 70 -0.76 -9.17 7.11
CA LEU A 70 0.59 -9.54 7.56
C LEU A 70 1.65 -9.16 6.52
N SER A 71 1.35 -9.37 5.23
CA SER A 71 2.24 -8.98 4.13
C SER A 71 2.46 -7.48 4.09
N LEU A 72 1.40 -6.70 4.29
CA LEU A 72 1.46 -5.26 4.38
C LEU A 72 2.31 -4.82 5.58
N ALA A 73 2.14 -5.43 6.76
CA ALA A 73 2.98 -5.15 7.92
C ALA A 73 4.47 -5.44 7.66
N CYS A 74 4.78 -6.56 6.99
CA CYS A 74 6.15 -6.87 6.55
C CYS A 74 6.68 -5.82 5.57
N TYR A 75 5.83 -5.31 4.67
CA TYR A 75 6.21 -4.27 3.72
C TYR A 75 6.52 -2.93 4.41
N TYR A 76 5.72 -2.52 5.41
CA TYR A 76 6.05 -1.35 6.24
C TYR A 76 7.36 -1.53 7.01
N ALA A 77 7.58 -2.70 7.61
CA ALA A 77 8.84 -2.99 8.29
C ALA A 77 10.04 -2.97 7.33
N PHE A 78 9.86 -3.43 6.09
CA PHE A 78 10.86 -3.32 5.04
C PHE A 78 11.14 -1.86 4.68
N LEU A 79 10.11 -1.06 4.41
CA LEU A 79 10.25 0.37 4.11
C LEU A 79 10.94 1.13 5.25
N PHE A 80 10.53 0.91 6.50
CA PHE A 80 11.16 1.50 7.69
C PHE A 80 12.67 1.24 7.72
N LYS A 81 13.09 0.00 7.47
CA LYS A 81 14.53 -0.33 7.42
C LYS A 81 15.22 0.34 6.23
N LEU A 82 14.56 0.39 5.09
CA LEU A 82 15.11 0.91 3.84
C LEU A 82 15.28 2.44 3.87
N THR A 83 14.44 3.16 4.62
CA THR A 83 14.46 4.62 4.79
C THR A 83 15.21 5.06 6.05
N ASN A 84 15.99 4.16 6.67
CA ASN A 84 16.75 4.44 7.89
C ASN A 84 15.89 4.94 9.06
N GLY A 85 14.71 4.35 9.23
CA GLY A 85 13.84 4.54 10.39
C GLY A 85 12.70 5.54 10.20
N GLU A 86 12.31 5.88 8.97
CA GLU A 86 11.15 6.73 8.72
C GLU A 86 9.87 6.08 9.24
N ARG A 87 9.11 6.82 10.06
CA ARG A 87 7.95 6.31 10.79
C ARG A 87 6.61 6.70 10.18
N ASP A 88 6.56 7.81 9.45
CA ASP A 88 5.35 8.28 8.77
C ASP A 88 5.34 7.74 7.33
N LEU A 89 4.76 6.56 7.16
CA LEU A 89 4.80 5.81 5.90
C LEU A 89 3.41 5.73 5.31
N CYS A 90 3.27 6.12 4.04
CA CYS A 90 2.02 6.00 3.30
C CYS A 90 2.17 5.07 2.10
N VAL A 91 1.38 4.00 2.08
CA VAL A 91 1.39 2.97 1.03
C VAL A 91 0.04 2.95 0.33
N GLY A 92 0.04 3.07 -0.99
CA GLY A 92 -1.17 2.92 -1.78
C GLY A 92 -1.56 1.45 -1.92
N MET A 93 -2.83 1.13 -1.64
CA MET A 93 -3.40 -0.20 -1.82
C MET A 93 -4.61 -0.14 -2.75
N ASN A 94 -4.74 -1.14 -3.63
CA ASN A 94 -5.90 -1.27 -4.50
C ASN A 94 -6.99 -2.10 -3.81
N ILE A 95 -8.21 -1.57 -3.77
CA ILE A 95 -9.41 -2.27 -3.32
C ILE A 95 -10.34 -2.54 -4.50
N HIS A 96 -11.08 -3.65 -4.44
CA HIS A 96 -11.89 -4.14 -5.56
C HIS A 96 -12.99 -3.15 -6.01
N GLY A 97 -13.52 -2.32 -5.10
CA GLY A 97 -14.56 -1.32 -5.37
C GLY A 97 -15.92 -1.90 -5.81
N ARG A 98 -16.14 -3.20 -5.65
CA ARG A 98 -17.40 -3.91 -5.95
C ARG A 98 -18.19 -4.17 -4.67
N TYR A 99 -18.67 -3.10 -4.03
CA TYR A 99 -19.36 -3.20 -2.74
C TYR A 99 -20.81 -3.68 -2.82
N ARG A 100 -21.40 -3.69 -4.02
CA ARG A 100 -22.75 -4.18 -4.24
C ARG A 100 -22.71 -5.42 -5.11
N ASP A 101 -23.55 -6.39 -4.78
CA ASP A 101 -23.54 -7.70 -5.43
C ASP A 101 -23.83 -7.61 -6.93
N GLU A 102 -24.64 -6.64 -7.37
CA GLU A 102 -24.96 -6.47 -8.79
C GLU A 102 -23.74 -6.06 -9.62
N LEU A 103 -22.68 -5.55 -8.97
CA LEU A 103 -21.45 -5.17 -9.64
C LEU A 103 -20.52 -6.36 -9.88
N HIS A 104 -20.67 -7.48 -9.16
CA HIS A 104 -19.76 -8.63 -9.31
C HIS A 104 -19.64 -9.16 -10.75
N PRO A 105 -20.72 -9.34 -11.53
CA PRO A 105 -20.62 -9.87 -12.89
C PRO A 105 -20.20 -8.82 -13.94
N ILE A 106 -20.07 -7.53 -13.59
CA ILE A 106 -19.88 -6.46 -14.57
C ILE A 106 -18.40 -6.34 -14.98
N ILE A 107 -18.14 -6.39 -16.29
CA ILE A 107 -16.83 -6.05 -16.84
C ILE A 107 -16.65 -4.52 -16.81
N GLY A 108 -15.59 -4.05 -16.15
CA GLY A 108 -15.32 -2.61 -16.02
C GLY A 108 -14.22 -2.30 -15.00
N MET A 109 -13.85 -1.02 -14.91
CA MET A 109 -12.87 -0.51 -13.95
C MET A 109 -13.56 -0.08 -12.65
N PHE A 110 -13.43 -0.91 -11.62
CA PHE A 110 -13.97 -0.64 -10.27
C PHE A 110 -12.88 -0.46 -9.22
N VAL A 111 -11.63 -0.77 -9.56
CA VAL A 111 -10.52 -0.69 -8.62
C VAL A 111 -10.35 0.74 -8.15
N ASN A 112 -10.26 0.93 -6.84
CA ASN A 112 -9.94 2.20 -6.22
C ASN A 112 -8.61 2.08 -5.47
N ALA A 113 -7.78 3.12 -5.51
CA ALA A 113 -6.54 3.18 -4.74
C ALA A 113 -6.79 3.96 -3.45
N ILE A 114 -6.49 3.36 -2.30
CA ILE A 114 -6.56 4.02 -0.99
C ILE A 114 -5.17 4.16 -0.38
N PRO A 115 -4.85 5.32 0.22
CA PRO A 115 -3.63 5.49 0.99
C PRO A 115 -3.79 4.86 2.37
N LEU A 116 -2.87 3.97 2.73
CA LEU A 116 -2.73 3.46 4.08
C LEU A 116 -1.56 4.20 4.72
N ARG A 117 -1.84 5.02 5.74
CA ARG A 117 -0.82 5.76 6.47
C ARG A 117 -0.63 5.14 7.85
N LEU A 118 0.61 4.81 8.17
CA LEU A 118 1.07 4.25 9.44
C LEU A 118 2.06 5.21 10.09
#